data_AF-A0A509CTF2-F1
#
_entry.id   AF-A0A509CTF2-F1
#
_cell.length_a   1.000
_cell.length_b   1.000
_cell.length_c   1.000
_cell.angle_alpha   90.00
_cell.angle_beta   90.00
_cell.angle_gamma   90.00
#
_symmetry.space_group_name_H-M   'P 1'
#
loop_
_entity.id
_entity.type
_entity.pdbx_description
1 polymer ?
#
loop_
_entity_poly.entity_id
_entity_poly.type
_entity_poly.pdbx_seq_one_letter_code
_entity_poly.pdbx_strand_id
1 'polypeptide(L)'
;MTKKIVAVTACPTGVAHTFMAAEALEIEARKRGDLIKVETRGSVGAKNTLTAEEIAQADVVIIAADIELDLSGFVGKRLYRTSTGAALKKSAQEMDNAFNSAEVYQGSAGRSSSAGKTELPGVYKHLMTGVSHMLPLVVAGGLCIALSFVFGIQAFNEPGTLAAALFQIGGKAAFALMVPVLAGFIAFSIADRPGLAPGLIGGMLASLCGAGFLGGIVAGFLAGLQRTVSGAKY
;
A
#
# COMPACT_ATOMS: atom_id res chain seq x y z
N MET A 1 24.46 20.70 19.25
CA MET A 1 24.31 21.20 17.87
C MET A 1 22.94 20.80 17.40
N THR A 2 22.09 21.77 17.06
CA THR A 2 20.76 21.53 16.47
C THR A 2 20.93 20.84 15.11
N LYS A 3 20.37 19.65 14.93
CA LYS A 3 20.36 18.95 13.64
C LYS A 3 19.18 19.39 12.80
N LYS A 4 19.36 19.42 11.48
CA LYS A 4 18.31 19.63 10.50
C LYS A 4 17.90 18.30 9.88
N ILE A 5 16.68 17.89 10.12
CA ILE A 5 16.09 16.64 9.66
C ILE A 5 15.01 16.96 8.63
N VAL A 6 14.99 16.22 7.54
CA VAL A 6 13.82 16.17 6.67
C VAL A 6 13.28 14.76 6.67
N ALA A 7 11.95 14.62 6.68
CA ALA A 7 11.32 13.31 6.66
C ALA A 7 10.20 13.24 5.64
N VAL A 8 9.95 12.04 5.12
CA VAL A 8 8.79 11.74 4.28
C VAL A 8 8.03 10.59 4.90
N THR A 9 6.73 10.80 5.18
CA THR A 9 5.85 9.72 5.66
C THR A 9 4.85 9.31 4.59
N ALA A 10 4.60 8.01 4.44
CA ALA A 10 3.62 7.52 3.45
C ALA A 10 3.02 6.15 3.80
N CYS A 11 1.70 6.05 3.86
CA CYS A 11 0.96 4.81 4.16
C CYS A 11 -0.06 4.51 3.04
N PRO A 12 -0.21 3.25 2.57
CA PRO A 12 -1.06 2.92 1.42
C PRO A 12 -2.55 3.16 1.70
N THR A 13 -2.99 2.94 2.95
CA THR A 13 -4.40 3.05 3.36
C THR A 13 -4.82 4.48 3.70
N GLY A 14 -3.90 5.46 3.57
CA GLY A 14 -4.21 6.88 3.68
C GLY A 14 -3.81 7.55 5.00
N VAL A 15 -4.56 8.60 5.31
CA VAL A 15 -4.17 9.75 6.14
C VAL A 15 -3.72 9.46 7.57
N ALA A 16 -4.32 8.48 8.25
CA ALA A 16 -4.12 8.32 9.70
C ALA A 16 -2.66 8.01 10.06
N HIS A 17 -2.12 6.87 9.62
CA HIS A 17 -0.74 6.51 9.95
C HIS A 17 0.29 7.47 9.33
N THR A 18 -0.01 8.04 8.16
CA THR A 18 0.88 9.04 7.54
C THR A 18 1.02 10.30 8.41
N PHE A 19 -0.08 10.87 8.87
CA PHE A 19 -0.06 12.06 9.73
C PHE A 19 0.42 11.74 11.14
N MET A 20 -0.01 10.63 11.73
CA MET A 20 0.41 10.22 13.07
C MET A 20 1.91 9.94 13.12
N ALA A 21 2.49 9.29 12.10
CA ALA A 21 3.94 9.09 12.03
C ALA A 21 4.69 10.41 11.86
N ALA A 22 4.14 11.35 11.09
CA ALA A 22 4.74 12.67 10.92
C ALA A 22 4.75 13.46 12.25
N GLU A 23 3.61 13.49 12.93
CA GLU A 23 3.48 14.13 14.24
C GLU A 23 4.39 13.50 15.29
N ALA A 24 4.50 12.16 15.31
CA ALA A 24 5.39 11.45 16.22
C ALA A 24 6.87 11.81 16.01
N LEU A 25 7.31 11.96 14.75
CA LEU A 25 8.66 12.42 14.42
C LEU A 25 8.87 13.89 14.79
N GLU A 26 7.88 14.75 14.57
CA GLU A 26 7.94 16.16 14.96
C GLU A 26 8.02 16.38 16.46
N ILE A 27 7.22 15.64 17.23
CA ILE A 27 7.24 15.68 18.69
C ILE A 27 8.61 15.21 19.19
N GLU A 28 9.16 14.14 18.62
CA GLU A 28 10.45 13.60 19.04
C GLU A 28 11.61 14.55 18.71
N ALA A 29 11.64 15.12 17.50
CA ALA A 29 12.65 16.13 17.14
C ALA A 29 12.58 17.36 18.05
N ARG A 30 11.37 17.84 18.36
CA ARG A 30 11.17 18.96 19.29
C ARG A 30 11.69 18.64 20.69
N LYS A 31 11.46 17.43 21.20
CA LYS A 31 12.02 16.98 22.50
C LYS A 31 13.55 17.01 22.52
N ARG A 32 14.20 16.74 21.39
CA ARG A 32 15.67 16.74 21.27
C ARG A 32 16.26 18.10 20.91
N GLY A 33 15.42 19.09 20.60
CA GLY A 33 15.87 20.41 20.16
C GLY A 33 16.39 20.42 18.72
N ASP A 34 15.98 19.44 17.90
CA ASP A 34 16.30 19.35 16.48
C ASP A 34 15.23 20.03 15.62
N LEU A 35 15.63 20.53 14.46
CA LEU A 35 14.73 21.08 13.46
C LEU A 35 14.30 19.95 12.54
N ILE A 36 13.00 19.72 12.42
CA ILE A 36 12.45 18.74 11.48
C ILE A 36 11.38 19.35 10.59
N LYS A 37 11.40 18.98 9.31
CA LYS A 37 10.26 19.18 8.42
C LYS A 37 9.82 17.84 7.85
N VAL A 38 8.52 17.55 7.98
CA VAL A 38 7.96 16.28 7.51
C VAL A 38 7.00 16.52 6.35
N GLU A 39 7.31 15.94 5.20
CA GLU A 39 6.40 15.84 4.07
C GLU A 39 5.53 14.60 4.24
N THR A 40 4.22 14.78 4.08
CA THR A 40 3.24 13.70 4.19
C THR A 40 2.72 13.36 2.80
N ARG A 41 2.83 12.09 2.40
CA ARG A 41 2.32 11.58 1.11
C ARG A 41 1.23 10.56 1.36
N GLY A 42 -0.02 10.99 1.25
CA GLY A 42 -1.19 10.13 1.50
C GLY A 42 -2.17 10.07 0.33
N SER A 43 -3.34 9.45 0.57
CA SER A 43 -4.45 9.39 -0.40
C SER A 43 -4.99 10.77 -0.79
N VAL A 44 -4.86 11.76 0.10
CA VAL A 44 -5.26 13.17 -0.11
C VAL A 44 -4.19 14.03 -0.79
N GLY A 45 -3.09 13.44 -1.26
CA GLY A 45 -1.97 14.16 -1.91
C GLY A 45 -0.82 14.46 -0.96
N ALA A 46 0.23 15.11 -1.50
CA ALA A 46 1.39 15.55 -0.74
C ALA A 46 1.08 16.85 0.01
N LYS A 47 1.38 16.91 1.31
CA LYS A 47 1.37 18.15 2.10
C LYS A 47 2.75 18.40 2.71
N ASN A 48 3.06 19.67 2.94
CA ASN A 48 4.35 20.14 3.46
C ASN A 48 5.54 19.69 2.60
N THR A 49 5.37 19.74 1.27
CA THR A 49 6.39 19.35 0.31
C THR A 49 7.73 19.99 0.61
N LEU A 50 8.79 19.18 0.61
CA LEU A 50 10.15 19.61 0.87
C LEU A 50 10.69 20.39 -0.33
N THR A 51 11.29 21.54 -0.07
CA THR A 51 12.02 22.29 -1.11
C THR A 51 13.42 21.72 -1.31
N ALA A 52 14.01 21.98 -2.47
CA ALA A 52 15.38 21.57 -2.75
C ALA A 52 16.38 22.16 -1.73
N GLU A 53 16.14 23.38 -1.24
CA GLU A 53 17.00 24.01 -0.22
C GLU A 53 16.90 23.28 1.13
N GLU A 54 15.70 22.86 1.53
CA GLU A 54 15.49 22.13 2.78
C GLU A 54 16.17 20.77 2.76
N ILE A 55 16.08 20.06 1.64
CA ILE A 55 16.79 18.79 1.42
C ILE A 55 18.31 19.05 1.41
N ALA A 56 18.76 20.13 0.76
CA ALA A 56 20.17 20.49 0.71
C ALA A 56 20.75 20.83 2.09
N GLN A 57 19.98 21.44 2.98
CA GLN A 57 20.39 21.80 4.34
C GLN A 57 20.21 20.68 5.36
N ALA A 58 19.55 19.59 5.01
CA ALA A 58 19.33 18.46 5.91
C ALA A 58 20.62 17.68 6.18
N ASP A 59 20.86 17.40 7.46
CA ASP A 59 21.90 16.49 7.95
C ASP A 59 21.53 15.02 7.71
N VAL A 60 20.23 14.70 7.81
CA VAL A 60 19.68 13.36 7.61
C VAL A 60 18.27 13.43 7.01
N VAL A 61 17.98 12.46 6.15
CA VAL A 61 16.68 12.24 5.52
C VAL A 61 16.06 10.97 6.09
N ILE A 62 14.84 11.06 6.64
CA ILE A 62 14.10 9.90 7.17
C ILE A 62 12.93 9.56 6.23
N ILE A 63 12.94 8.38 5.63
CA ILE A 63 11.85 7.88 4.80
C ILE A 63 11.06 6.84 5.60
N ALA A 64 9.94 7.25 6.19
CA ALA A 64 9.04 6.37 6.94
C ALA A 64 7.85 6.01 6.05
N ALA A 65 7.97 4.96 5.24
CA ALA A 65 7.00 4.65 4.20
C ALA A 65 6.72 3.16 4.07
N ASP A 66 5.44 2.82 3.93
CA ASP A 66 4.95 1.45 3.64
C ASP A 66 4.57 1.27 2.16
N ILE A 67 4.86 2.28 1.33
CA ILE A 67 4.73 2.26 -0.12
C ILE A 67 6.05 2.63 -0.80
N GLU A 68 6.12 2.39 -2.10
CA GLU A 68 7.25 2.85 -2.91
C GLU A 68 7.11 4.36 -3.20
N LEU A 69 8.22 5.09 -3.08
CA LEU A 69 8.26 6.53 -3.24
C LEU A 69 9.33 6.91 -4.25
N ASP A 70 9.07 7.95 -5.03
CA ASP A 70 10.13 8.60 -5.79
C ASP A 70 11.08 9.33 -4.83
N LEU A 71 12.34 8.85 -4.81
CA LEU A 71 13.43 9.35 -3.97
C LEU A 71 14.51 10.07 -4.79
N SER A 72 14.25 10.35 -6.07
CA SER A 72 15.23 10.97 -6.98
C SER A 72 15.76 12.32 -6.45
N GLY A 73 14.95 13.07 -5.70
CA GLY A 73 15.35 14.33 -5.07
C GLY A 73 16.32 14.19 -3.88
N PHE A 74 16.57 12.99 -3.36
CA PHE A 74 17.40 12.75 -2.18
C PHE A 74 18.77 12.13 -2.52
N VAL A 75 19.16 12.11 -3.79
CA VAL A 75 20.48 11.59 -4.21
C VAL A 75 21.61 12.40 -3.56
N GLY A 76 22.61 11.70 -3.03
CA GLY A 76 23.75 12.27 -2.31
C GLY A 76 23.47 12.59 -0.84
N LYS A 77 22.24 12.37 -0.33
CA LYS A 77 21.89 12.63 1.07
C LYS A 77 22.00 11.40 1.94
N ARG A 78 22.33 11.60 3.22
CA ARG A 78 22.26 10.55 4.24
C ARG A 78 20.80 10.19 4.47
N LEU A 79 20.41 9.01 4.02
CA LEU A 79 19.02 8.55 4.02
C LEU A 79 18.89 7.32 4.91
N TYR A 80 17.86 7.34 5.76
CA TYR A 80 17.42 6.22 6.56
C TYR A 80 15.99 5.85 6.18
N ARG A 81 15.72 4.56 5.95
CA ARG A 81 14.40 4.07 5.57
C ARG A 81 13.80 3.19 6.66
N THR A 82 12.53 3.43 6.98
CA THR A 82 11.75 2.67 7.95
C THR A 82 10.26 2.60 7.55
N SER A 83 9.44 1.91 8.34
CA SER A 83 7.99 1.81 8.16
C SER A 83 7.23 2.93 8.89
N THR A 84 6.01 3.27 8.45
CA THR A 84 5.20 4.28 9.19
C THR A 84 4.85 3.80 10.60
N GLY A 85 4.60 2.50 10.76
CA GLY A 85 4.30 1.89 12.06
C GLY A 85 5.46 1.94 13.04
N ALA A 86 6.71 1.74 12.57
CA ALA A 86 7.90 1.88 13.40
C ALA A 86 8.14 3.35 13.78
N ALA A 87 8.04 4.27 12.81
CA ALA A 87 8.16 5.71 13.07
C ALA A 87 7.12 6.21 14.09
N LEU A 88 5.90 5.67 14.07
CA LEU A 88 4.85 6.02 15.03
C LEU A 88 5.11 5.45 16.43
N LYS A 89 5.42 4.15 16.55
CA LYS A 89 5.50 3.46 17.85
C LYS A 89 6.86 3.60 18.53
N LYS A 90 7.92 3.82 17.76
CA LYS A 90 9.32 3.79 18.19
C LYS A 90 10.09 5.00 17.66
N SER A 91 9.45 6.17 17.57
CA SER A 91 10.02 7.39 16.99
C SER A 91 11.42 7.72 17.50
N ALA A 92 11.64 7.62 18.82
CA ALA A 92 12.95 7.86 19.43
C ALA A 92 14.04 6.93 18.88
N GLN A 93 13.76 5.62 18.86
CA GLN A 93 14.69 4.61 18.35
C GLN A 93 14.95 4.79 16.84
N GLU A 94 13.91 5.07 16.06
CA GLU A 94 14.05 5.28 14.62
C GLU A 94 14.86 6.54 14.31
N MET A 95 14.75 7.59 15.13
CA MET A 95 15.56 8.80 14.96
C MET A 95 17.03 8.55 15.35
N ASP A 96 17.29 7.76 16.39
CA ASP A 96 18.66 7.31 16.73
C ASP A 96 19.28 6.47 15.60
N ASN A 97 18.51 5.52 15.06
CA ASN A 97 18.93 4.72 13.93
C ASN A 97 19.19 5.58 12.70
N ALA A 98 18.40 6.62 12.47
CA ALA A 98 18.64 7.55 11.37
C ALA A 98 20.01 8.24 11.50
N PHE A 99 20.39 8.69 12.69
CA PHE A 99 21.69 9.35 12.87
C PHE A 99 22.87 8.38 12.73
N ASN A 100 22.72 7.16 13.23
CA ASN A 100 23.80 6.17 13.28
C ASN A 100 23.96 5.37 11.97
N SER A 101 22.84 5.05 11.32
CA SER A 101 22.78 4.08 10.22
C SER A 101 22.30 4.66 8.90
N ALA A 102 22.04 5.98 8.80
CA ALA A 102 21.76 6.59 7.50
C ALA A 102 22.97 6.52 6.57
N GLU A 103 22.76 5.96 5.39
CA GLU A 103 23.75 5.80 4.32
C GLU A 103 23.54 6.84 3.23
N VAL A 104 24.60 7.16 2.48
CA VAL A 104 24.48 8.10 1.35
C VAL A 104 23.68 7.45 0.23
N TYR A 105 22.50 7.98 -0.05
CA TYR A 105 21.64 7.47 -1.11
C TYR A 105 22.21 7.83 -2.49
N GLN A 106 22.69 6.86 -3.25
CA GLN A 106 23.31 7.12 -4.56
C GLN A 106 22.29 7.21 -5.72
N GLY A 107 20.99 7.16 -5.42
CA GLY A 107 19.97 6.95 -6.45
C GLY A 107 20.06 5.56 -7.06
N SER A 108 18.97 5.08 -7.65
CA SER A 108 19.06 3.91 -8.51
C SER A 108 19.72 4.33 -9.82
N ALA A 109 21.05 4.41 -9.85
CA ALA A 109 21.78 4.27 -11.10
C ALA A 109 21.35 2.93 -11.72
N GLY A 110 20.79 2.99 -12.92
CA GLY A 110 20.06 1.92 -13.60
C GLY A 110 20.53 0.50 -13.26
N ARG A 111 19.74 -0.19 -12.44
CA ARG A 111 19.83 -1.65 -12.34
C ARG A 111 19.11 -2.22 -13.55
N SER A 112 19.83 -2.21 -14.67
CA SER A 112 19.52 -3.07 -15.81
C SER A 112 19.33 -4.48 -15.25
N SER A 113 18.14 -5.01 -15.46
CA SER A 113 17.69 -6.31 -15.00
C SER A 113 18.60 -7.42 -15.57
N SER A 114 19.61 -7.81 -14.81
CA SER A 114 20.24 -9.12 -15.00
C SER A 114 19.26 -10.17 -14.52
N ALA A 115 18.58 -10.80 -15.48
CA ALA A 115 17.84 -12.04 -15.29
C ALA A 115 18.73 -13.06 -14.54
N GLY A 116 18.29 -13.45 -13.35
CA GLY A 116 19.08 -14.32 -12.46
C GLY A 116 18.34 -14.69 -11.19
N LYS A 117 17.31 -15.54 -11.35
CA LYS A 117 16.70 -16.44 -10.35
C LYS A 117 17.11 -16.23 -8.88
N THR A 118 16.20 -15.70 -8.06
CA THR A 118 15.69 -16.27 -6.77
C THR A 118 14.63 -15.29 -6.21
N GLU A 119 13.42 -15.29 -6.77
CA GLU A 119 12.34 -14.35 -6.36
C GLU A 119 11.14 -15.14 -5.82
N LEU A 120 11.30 -15.73 -4.65
CA LEU A 120 10.21 -16.29 -3.83
C LEU A 120 9.75 -15.40 -2.65
N PRO A 121 10.47 -14.32 -2.24
CA PRO A 121 9.93 -13.34 -1.28
C PRO A 121 8.93 -12.34 -1.90
N GLY A 122 9.17 -11.90 -3.15
CA GLY A 122 8.37 -10.86 -3.81
C GLY A 122 6.96 -11.32 -4.20
N VAL A 123 6.85 -12.48 -4.87
CA VAL A 123 5.56 -13.04 -5.31
C VAL A 123 4.63 -13.31 -4.12
N TYR A 124 5.16 -13.87 -3.04
CA TYR A 124 4.39 -14.11 -1.81
C TYR A 124 3.87 -12.80 -1.22
N LYS A 125 4.70 -11.75 -1.16
CA LYS A 125 4.27 -10.44 -0.68
C LYS A 125 3.09 -9.87 -1.48
N HIS A 126 3.17 -9.93 -2.82
CA HIS A 126 2.09 -9.44 -3.68
C HIS A 126 0.81 -10.25 -3.53
N LEU A 127 0.94 -11.58 -3.43
CA LEU A 127 -0.20 -12.46 -3.16
C LEU A 127 -0.84 -12.13 -1.81
N MET A 128 -0.03 -11.93 -0.76
CA MET A 128 -0.53 -11.58 0.57
C MET A 128 -1.22 -10.23 0.58
N THR A 129 -0.73 -9.23 -0.17
CA THR A 129 -1.45 -7.96 -0.34
C THR A 129 -2.84 -8.17 -0.93
N GLY A 130 -2.96 -8.97 -2.00
CA GLY A 130 -4.26 -9.33 -2.58
C GLY A 130 -5.20 -9.99 -1.57
N VAL A 131 -4.71 -11.00 -0.85
CA VAL A 131 -5.49 -11.76 0.14
C VAL A 131 -5.94 -10.85 1.30
N SER A 132 -5.06 -10.02 1.84
CA SER A 132 -5.40 -9.10 2.94
C SER A 132 -6.49 -8.10 2.56
N HIS A 133 -6.49 -7.62 1.31
CA HIS A 133 -7.53 -6.69 0.84
C HIS A 133 -8.85 -7.37 0.45
N MET A 134 -8.81 -8.68 0.13
CA MET A 134 -10.00 -9.49 -0.12
C MET A 134 -10.72 -9.92 1.16
N LEU A 135 -9.98 -10.15 2.25
CA LEU A 135 -10.51 -10.70 3.50
C LEU A 135 -11.70 -9.91 4.09
N PRO A 136 -11.68 -8.57 4.16
CA PRO A 136 -12.83 -7.81 4.66
C PRO A 136 -14.12 -8.07 3.88
N LEU A 137 -14.02 -8.33 2.57
CA LEU A 137 -15.18 -8.66 1.73
C LEU A 137 -15.77 -10.02 2.07
N VAL A 138 -14.90 -11.02 2.27
CA VAL A 138 -15.33 -12.38 2.63
C VAL A 138 -15.98 -12.39 4.01
N VAL A 139 -15.40 -11.69 4.97
CA VAL A 139 -15.92 -11.60 6.34
C VAL A 139 -17.27 -10.88 6.35
N ALA A 140 -17.36 -9.71 5.70
CA ALA A 140 -18.62 -8.97 5.62
C ALA A 140 -19.69 -9.76 4.86
N GLY A 141 -19.33 -10.38 3.73
CA GLY A 141 -20.25 -11.16 2.91
C GLY A 141 -20.77 -12.40 3.63
N GLY A 142 -19.89 -13.16 4.29
CA GLY A 142 -20.26 -14.32 5.09
C GLY A 142 -21.19 -13.97 6.25
N LEU A 143 -20.91 -12.84 6.93
CA LEU A 143 -21.76 -12.35 8.01
C LEU A 143 -23.16 -11.96 7.50
N CYS A 144 -23.26 -11.28 6.36
CA CYS A 144 -24.54 -10.95 5.75
C CYS A 144 -25.36 -12.20 5.37
N ILE A 145 -24.72 -13.24 4.83
CA ILE A 145 -25.39 -14.52 4.53
C ILE A 145 -25.86 -15.21 5.81
N ALA A 146 -25.02 -15.23 6.86
CA ALA A 146 -25.41 -15.81 8.14
C ALA A 146 -26.63 -15.10 8.74
N LEU A 147 -26.67 -13.76 8.67
CA LEU A 147 -27.82 -12.98 9.12
C LEU A 147 -29.07 -13.23 8.27
N SER A 148 -28.93 -13.49 6.97
CA SER A 148 -30.06 -13.87 6.12
C SER A 148 -30.72 -15.17 6.62
N PHE A 149 -29.91 -16.15 7.01
CA PHE A 149 -30.41 -17.45 7.48
C PHE A 149 -31.10 -17.42 8.85
N VAL A 150 -30.89 -16.37 9.66
CA VAL A 150 -31.63 -16.16 10.91
C VAL A 150 -33.13 -16.01 10.65
N PHE A 151 -33.51 -15.42 9.51
CA PHE A 151 -34.91 -15.26 9.11
C PHE A 151 -35.52 -16.53 8.49
N GLY A 152 -34.75 -17.60 8.38
CA GLY A 152 -35.13 -18.88 7.78
C GLY A 152 -34.23 -19.23 6.60
N ILE A 153 -33.88 -20.51 6.47
CA ILE A 153 -32.93 -20.99 5.45
C ILE A 153 -33.41 -20.68 4.01
N GLN A 154 -34.72 -20.57 3.77
CA GLN A 154 -35.29 -20.25 2.46
C GLN A 154 -35.88 -18.84 2.37
N ALA A 155 -35.78 -18.03 3.43
CA ALA A 155 -36.38 -16.70 3.48
C ALA A 155 -35.79 -15.74 2.43
N PHE A 156 -34.61 -16.05 1.89
CA PHE A 156 -34.00 -15.31 0.79
C PHE A 156 -34.73 -15.47 -0.56
N ASN A 157 -35.63 -16.46 -0.71
CA ASN A 157 -36.40 -16.68 -1.94
C ASN A 157 -37.58 -15.72 -2.10
N GLU A 158 -38.00 -15.05 -1.02
CA GLU A 158 -39.05 -14.04 -1.03
C GLU A 158 -38.47 -12.68 -1.42
N PRO A 159 -38.67 -12.22 -2.68
CA PRO A 159 -38.08 -10.97 -3.14
C PRO A 159 -38.65 -9.78 -2.36
N GLY A 160 -37.78 -8.84 -1.98
CA GLY A 160 -38.15 -7.64 -1.21
C GLY A 160 -38.06 -7.79 0.31
N THR A 161 -37.77 -8.99 0.81
CA THR A 161 -37.51 -9.20 2.25
C THR A 161 -36.10 -8.78 2.66
N LEU A 162 -35.93 -8.47 3.95
CA LEU A 162 -34.60 -8.20 4.53
C LEU A 162 -33.66 -9.40 4.35
N ALA A 163 -34.17 -10.63 4.45
CA ALA A 163 -33.41 -11.85 4.22
C ALA A 163 -32.87 -11.94 2.79
N ALA A 164 -33.71 -11.64 1.78
CA ALA A 164 -33.29 -11.59 0.39
C ALA A 164 -32.26 -10.48 0.13
N ALA A 165 -32.44 -9.30 0.73
CA ALA A 165 -31.48 -8.20 0.62
C ALA A 165 -30.11 -8.57 1.22
N LEU A 166 -30.08 -9.14 2.43
CA LEU A 166 -28.85 -9.61 3.08
C LEU A 166 -28.13 -10.69 2.27
N PHE A 167 -28.88 -11.63 1.70
CA PHE A 167 -28.32 -12.67 0.84
C PHE A 167 -27.78 -12.10 -0.47
N GLN A 168 -28.46 -11.12 -1.09
CA GLN A 168 -27.95 -10.46 -2.28
C GLN A 168 -26.66 -9.69 -2.01
N ILE A 169 -26.60 -8.94 -0.90
CA ILE A 169 -25.41 -8.19 -0.49
C ILE A 169 -24.23 -9.16 -0.25
N GLY A 170 -24.45 -10.21 0.53
CA GLY A 170 -23.40 -11.17 0.82
C GLY A 170 -23.05 -12.04 -0.39
N GLY A 171 -23.99 -12.87 -0.84
CA GLY A 171 -23.75 -13.91 -1.83
C GLY A 171 -23.55 -13.40 -3.25
N LYS A 172 -24.33 -12.41 -3.70
CA LYS A 172 -24.24 -11.93 -5.10
C LYS A 172 -23.30 -10.75 -5.29
N ALA A 173 -23.14 -9.88 -4.29
CA ALA A 173 -22.24 -8.73 -4.40
C ALA A 173 -20.87 -9.01 -3.77
N ALA A 174 -20.80 -9.26 -2.46
CA ALA A 174 -19.52 -9.37 -1.76
C ALA A 174 -18.69 -10.57 -2.24
N PHE A 175 -19.29 -11.75 -2.41
CA PHE A 175 -18.57 -12.91 -2.94
C PHE A 175 -18.20 -12.78 -4.43
N ALA A 176 -19.00 -12.07 -5.23
CA ALA A 176 -18.66 -11.83 -6.64
C ALA A 176 -17.46 -10.89 -6.80
N LEU A 177 -17.30 -9.93 -5.90
CA LEU A 177 -16.18 -8.98 -5.88
C LEU A 177 -14.89 -9.59 -5.30
N MET A 178 -14.95 -10.77 -4.69
CA MET A 178 -13.81 -11.43 -4.07
C MET A 178 -12.62 -11.61 -5.03
N VAL A 179 -12.85 -12.25 -6.18
CA VAL A 179 -11.82 -12.53 -7.19
C VAL A 179 -11.33 -11.24 -7.90
N PRO A 180 -12.21 -10.30 -8.30
CA PRO A 180 -11.80 -8.99 -8.77
C PRO A 180 -10.88 -8.26 -7.79
N VAL A 181 -11.27 -8.14 -6.52
CA VAL A 181 -10.50 -7.43 -5.49
C VAL A 181 -9.14 -8.09 -5.28
N LEU A 182 -9.08 -9.41 -5.17
CA LEU A 182 -7.82 -10.14 -5.09
C LEU A 182 -6.89 -9.78 -6.26
N ALA A 183 -7.36 -9.91 -7.50
CA ALA A 183 -6.59 -9.65 -8.70
C ALA A 183 -6.14 -8.17 -8.80
N GLY A 184 -7.07 -7.25 -8.48
CA GLY A 184 -6.82 -5.81 -8.46
C GLY A 184 -5.73 -5.41 -7.47
N PHE A 185 -5.74 -5.97 -6.26
CA PHE A 185 -4.74 -5.63 -5.23
C PHE A 185 -3.41 -6.36 -5.42
N ILE A 186 -3.38 -7.52 -6.08
CA ILE A 186 -2.12 -8.13 -6.58
C ILE A 186 -1.50 -7.19 -7.62
N ALA A 187 -2.27 -6.75 -8.61
CA ALA A 187 -1.80 -5.84 -9.65
C ALA A 187 -1.37 -4.48 -9.09
N PHE A 188 -2.12 -3.93 -8.13
CA PHE A 188 -1.78 -2.72 -7.40
C PHE A 188 -0.47 -2.86 -6.62
N SER A 189 -0.21 -4.02 -6.01
CA SER A 189 1.04 -4.27 -5.28
C SER A 189 2.28 -4.27 -6.19
N ILE A 190 2.11 -4.47 -7.50
CA ILE A 190 3.19 -4.53 -8.50
C ILE A 190 3.32 -3.20 -9.26
N ALA A 191 2.19 -2.57 -9.59
CA ALA A 191 2.11 -1.44 -10.53
C ALA A 191 1.40 -0.20 -9.96
N ASP A 192 1.14 -0.15 -8.65
CA ASP A 192 0.39 0.88 -7.93
C ASP A 192 -0.98 1.16 -8.58
N ARG A 193 -1.45 2.42 -8.51
CA ARG A 193 -2.77 2.85 -9.02
C ARG A 193 -3.03 2.43 -10.48
N PRO A 194 -2.07 2.52 -11.41
CA PRO A 194 -2.27 2.07 -12.79
C PRO A 194 -2.60 0.58 -12.94
N GLY A 195 -2.12 -0.29 -12.06
CA GLY A 195 -2.39 -1.73 -12.11
C GLY A 195 -3.79 -2.13 -11.62
N LEU A 196 -4.45 -1.25 -10.86
CA LEU A 196 -5.70 -1.56 -10.18
C LEU A 196 -6.85 -1.84 -11.16
N ALA A 197 -7.06 -0.95 -12.14
CA ALA A 197 -8.13 -1.10 -13.14
C ALA A 197 -7.98 -2.39 -13.98
N PRO A 198 -6.83 -2.66 -14.63
CA PRO A 198 -6.68 -3.89 -15.40
C PRO A 198 -6.71 -5.15 -14.51
N GLY A 199 -6.23 -5.08 -13.27
CA GLY A 199 -6.32 -6.20 -12.32
C GLY A 199 -7.77 -6.52 -11.92
N LEU A 200 -8.58 -5.50 -11.60
CA LEU A 200 -10.01 -5.68 -11.28
C LEU A 200 -10.78 -6.26 -12.47
N ILE A 201 -10.56 -5.73 -13.67
CA ILE A 201 -11.22 -6.20 -14.90
C ILE A 201 -10.79 -7.63 -15.20
N GLY A 202 -9.49 -7.93 -15.13
CA GLY A 202 -8.95 -9.28 -15.34
C GLY A 202 -9.49 -10.29 -14.33
N GLY A 203 -9.60 -9.92 -13.05
CA GLY A 203 -10.21 -10.76 -12.02
C GLY A 203 -11.70 -10.98 -12.24
N MET A 204 -12.44 -9.97 -12.72
CA MET A 204 -13.84 -10.12 -13.09
C MET A 204 -14.01 -11.08 -14.28
N LEU A 205 -13.19 -10.94 -15.31
CA LEU A 205 -13.18 -11.85 -16.46
C LEU A 205 -12.82 -13.28 -16.04
N ALA A 206 -11.85 -13.47 -15.13
CA ALA A 206 -11.52 -14.78 -14.60
C ALA A 206 -12.71 -15.45 -13.88
N SER A 207 -13.52 -14.66 -13.17
CA SER A 207 -14.75 -15.13 -12.54
C SER A 207 -15.81 -15.52 -13.58
N LEU A 208 -16.01 -14.68 -14.60
CA LEU A 208 -16.98 -14.89 -15.67
C LEU A 208 -16.64 -16.07 -16.59
N CYS A 209 -15.36 -16.30 -16.86
CA CYS A 209 -14.88 -17.42 -17.69
C CYS A 209 -14.74 -18.74 -16.93
N GLY A 210 -15.08 -18.79 -15.63
CA GLY A 210 -15.00 -20.00 -14.81
C GLY A 210 -13.59 -20.39 -14.36
N ALA A 211 -12.58 -19.54 -14.61
CA ALA A 211 -11.21 -19.74 -14.12
C ALA A 211 -11.10 -19.49 -12.59
N GLY A 212 -12.07 -18.78 -12.02
CA GLY A 212 -12.24 -18.61 -10.58
C GLY A 212 -11.04 -17.94 -9.91
N PHE A 213 -10.74 -18.38 -8.67
CA PHE A 213 -9.68 -17.79 -7.85
C PHE A 213 -8.29 -17.91 -8.49
N LEU A 214 -7.97 -19.06 -9.10
CA LEU A 214 -6.68 -19.29 -9.74
C LEU A 214 -6.50 -18.38 -10.97
N GLY A 215 -7.56 -18.24 -11.78
CA GLY A 215 -7.57 -17.28 -12.89
C GLY A 215 -7.39 -15.83 -12.43
N GLY A 216 -8.01 -15.45 -11.30
CA GLY A 216 -7.84 -14.13 -10.71
C GLY A 216 -6.41 -13.83 -10.25
N ILE A 217 -5.74 -14.81 -9.64
CA ILE A 217 -4.32 -14.68 -9.27
C ILE A 217 -3.47 -14.42 -10.52
N VAL A 218 -3.62 -15.26 -11.55
CA VAL A 218 -2.86 -15.13 -12.80
C VAL A 218 -3.14 -13.79 -13.47
N ALA A 219 -4.42 -13.40 -13.57
CA ALA A 219 -4.82 -12.12 -14.13
C ALA A 219 -4.23 -10.93 -13.36
N GLY A 220 -4.20 -10.98 -12.03
CA GLY A 220 -3.60 -9.94 -11.19
C GLY A 220 -2.10 -9.78 -11.42
N PHE A 221 -1.35 -10.88 -11.50
CA PHE A 221 0.08 -10.83 -11.82
C PHE A 221 0.33 -10.33 -13.25
N LEU A 222 -0.44 -10.79 -14.23
CA LEU A 222 -0.30 -10.33 -15.62
C LEU A 222 -0.62 -8.84 -15.76
N ALA A 223 -1.69 -8.36 -15.12
CA ALA A 223 -2.06 -6.95 -15.14
C ALA A 223 -1.00 -6.05 -14.47
N GLY A 224 -0.39 -6.53 -13.37
CA GLY A 224 0.73 -5.84 -12.73
C GLY A 224 1.97 -5.77 -13.63
N LEU A 225 2.33 -6.88 -14.27
CA LEU A 225 3.51 -6.96 -15.15
C LEU A 225 3.33 -6.17 -16.45
N GLN A 226 2.10 -6.02 -16.95
CA GLN A 226 1.82 -5.26 -18.17
C GLN A 226 2.29 -3.81 -18.06
N ARG A 227 2.24 -3.18 -16.86
CA ARG A 227 2.84 -1.85 -16.67
C ARG A 227 4.36 -1.87 -16.63
N THR A 228 4.97 -2.88 -16.00
CA THR A 228 6.43 -3.03 -16.02
C THR A 228 6.96 -3.11 -17.46
N VAL A 229 6.21 -3.76 -18.36
CA VAL A 229 6.54 -3.86 -19.79
C VAL A 229 6.19 -2.58 -20.57
N SER A 230 5.08 -1.92 -20.26
CA SER A 230 4.67 -0.64 -20.88
C SER A 230 5.37 0.60 -20.29
N GLY A 231 6.57 0.45 -19.72
CA GLY A 231 7.46 1.54 -19.29
C GLY A 231 7.98 2.46 -20.41
N ALA A 232 7.26 2.59 -21.53
CA ALA A 232 7.54 3.53 -22.60
C ALA A 232 6.29 4.37 -22.91
N LYS A 233 6.30 5.61 -22.40
CA LYS A 233 5.41 6.73 -22.71
C LYS A 233 3.95 6.53 -22.27
N TYR A 234 3.52 7.26 -21.26
CA TYR A 234 2.90 8.59 -21.39
C TYR A 234 3.07 9.34 -20.07
#